data_AF-A0A5C3KB28-F1
#
_entry.id   AF-A0A5C3KB28-F1
#
_cell.length_a   1.000
_cell.length_b   1.000
_cell.length_c   1.000
_cell.angle_alpha   90.00
_cell.angle_beta   90.00
_cell.angle_gamma   90.00
#
_symmetry.space_group_name_H-M   'P 1'
#
loop_
_entity.id
_entity.type
_entity.pdbx_description
1 polymer ?
#
loop_
_entity_poly.entity_id
_entity_poly.type
_entity_poly.pdbx_seq_one_letter_code
_entity_poly.pdbx_strand_id
1 'polypeptide(L)'
;SYRVGLSDNLRKRGVHDVFHASLLRVHVPNDDRLFPGRLDNQIWETDEPEQEWAVERIESHVGAKENAVFKVIWKSGDSTWFPYHKISHLTVLDQYFEALGV
;
A
#
# COMPACT_ATOMS: atom_id res chain seq x y z
N SER A 1 8.10 -34.94 -1.76
CA SER A 1 7.99 -33.47 -1.63
C SER A 1 9.04 -32.82 -2.49
N TYR A 2 8.82 -31.58 -2.92
CA TYR A 2 9.76 -30.79 -3.72
C TYR A 2 9.84 -29.38 -3.13
N ARG A 3 11.02 -28.78 -3.13
CA ARG A 3 11.22 -27.42 -2.59
C ARG A 3 11.32 -26.41 -3.72
N VAL A 4 10.54 -25.34 -3.63
CA VAL A 4 10.54 -24.25 -4.60
C VAL A 4 11.15 -23.01 -3.95
N GLY A 5 11.99 -22.28 -4.69
CA GLY A 5 12.48 -20.98 -4.22
C GLY A 5 11.32 -19.99 -4.11
N LEU A 6 10.94 -19.62 -2.88
CA LEU A 6 9.95 -18.58 -2.62
C LEU A 6 10.62 -17.20 -2.47
N SER A 7 9.86 -16.13 -2.68
CA SER A 7 10.27 -14.77 -2.31
C SER A 7 10.19 -14.57 -0.78
N ASP A 8 10.85 -13.53 -0.27
CA ASP A 8 10.81 -13.20 1.16
C ASP A 8 9.41 -12.84 1.65
N ASN A 9 8.60 -12.20 0.80
CA ASN A 9 7.23 -11.82 1.14
C ASN A 9 6.37 -13.06 1.42
N LEU A 10 6.43 -14.06 0.54
CA LEU A 10 5.70 -15.32 0.71
C LEU A 10 6.13 -16.09 1.97
N ARG A 11 7.44 -16.10 2.27
CA ARG A 11 7.94 -16.70 3.52
C ARG A 11 7.40 -15.98 4.76
N LYS A 12 7.42 -14.65 4.78
CA LYS A 12 6.90 -13.83 5.90
C LYS A 12 5.42 -14.09 6.17
N ARG A 13 4.64 -14.38 5.12
CA ARG A 13 3.21 -14.73 5.21
C ARG A 13 2.94 -16.19 5.60
N GLY A 14 3.99 -16.98 5.86
CA GLY A 14 3.86 -18.38 6.31
C GLY A 14 3.66 -19.40 5.19
N VAL A 15 3.93 -19.03 3.92
CA VAL A 15 3.89 -19.99 2.82
C VAL A 15 5.10 -20.92 2.92
N HIS A 16 4.84 -22.23 2.99
CA HIS A 16 5.89 -23.24 2.99
C HIS A 16 6.44 -23.46 1.59
N ASP A 17 7.76 -23.62 1.49
CA ASP A 17 8.49 -23.88 0.25
C ASP A 17 8.33 -25.32 -0.24
N VAL A 18 7.68 -26.19 0.54
CA VAL A 18 7.55 -27.63 0.29
C VAL A 18 6.20 -27.94 -0.36
N PHE A 19 6.24 -28.48 -1.58
CA PHE A 19 5.05 -28.88 -2.35
C PHE A 19 5.04 -30.38 -2.67
N HIS A 20 3.87 -30.91 -3.00
CA HIS A 20 3.74 -32.29 -3.47
C HIS A 20 4.23 -32.39 -4.92
N ALA A 21 5.27 -33.19 -5.16
CA ALA A 21 5.96 -33.24 -6.45
C ALA A 21 5.03 -33.62 -7.62
N SER A 22 4.04 -34.48 -7.39
CA SER A 22 3.06 -34.89 -8.41
C SER A 22 2.05 -33.80 -8.80
N LEU A 23 1.96 -32.71 -8.03
CA LEU A 23 1.06 -31.57 -8.32
C LEU A 23 1.79 -30.44 -9.06
N LEU A 24 3.11 -30.56 -9.23
CA LEU A 24 3.88 -29.56 -9.96
C LEU A 24 3.51 -29.57 -11.45
N ARG A 25 3.43 -28.38 -12.03
CA ARG A 25 3.18 -28.16 -13.45
C ARG A 25 4.36 -27.40 -14.06
N VAL A 26 4.54 -27.54 -15.37
CA VAL A 26 5.55 -26.78 -16.11
C VAL A 26 5.24 -25.29 -15.99
N HIS A 27 6.26 -24.50 -15.65
CA HIS A 27 6.15 -23.06 -15.56
C HIS A 27 5.90 -22.46 -16.95
N VAL A 28 4.83 -21.67 -17.07
CA VAL A 28 4.55 -20.86 -18.25
C VAL A 28 4.87 -19.41 -17.88
N PRO A 29 5.81 -18.75 -18.58
CA PRO A 29 6.13 -17.35 -18.30
C PRO A 29 4.92 -16.45 -18.53
N ASN A 30 4.85 -15.35 -17.77
CA ASN A 30 3.80 -14.35 -17.90
C ASN A 30 3.88 -13.62 -19.26
N ASP A 31 2.73 -13.26 -19.83
CA ASP A 31 2.67 -12.31 -20.94
C ASP A 31 2.57 -10.90 -20.37
N ASP A 32 3.69 -10.19 -20.30
CA ASP A 32 3.76 -8.85 -19.71
C ASP A 32 3.05 -7.78 -20.56
N ARG A 33 2.69 -8.07 -21.83
CA ARG A 33 1.90 -7.15 -22.66
C ARG A 33 0.42 -7.20 -22.28
N LEU A 34 -0.07 -8.38 -21.91
CA LEU A 34 -1.46 -8.59 -21.48
C LEU A 34 -1.63 -8.41 -19.97
N PHE A 35 -0.61 -8.69 -19.17
CA PHE A 35 -0.65 -8.64 -17.71
C PHE A 35 0.55 -7.84 -17.15
N PRO A 36 0.58 -6.51 -17.35
CA PRO A 36 1.62 -5.67 -16.77
C PRO A 36 1.48 -5.61 -15.24
N GLY A 37 2.62 -5.53 -14.53
CA GLY A 37 2.62 -5.25 -13.08
C GLY A 37 2.35 -6.45 -12.17
N ARG A 38 2.96 -7.61 -12.47
CA ARG A 38 2.88 -8.83 -11.63
C ARG A 38 4.05 -8.96 -10.64
N LEU A 39 4.48 -7.84 -10.06
CA LEU A 39 5.45 -7.86 -8.97
C LEU A 39 4.75 -8.30 -7.67
N ASP A 40 5.47 -9.01 -6.80
CA ASP A 40 4.91 -9.55 -5.55
C ASP A 40 4.26 -8.46 -4.68
N ASN A 41 4.79 -7.24 -4.68
CA ASN A 41 4.22 -6.10 -3.97
C ASN A 41 2.93 -5.55 -4.60
N GLN A 42 2.70 -5.79 -5.89
CA GLN A 42 1.57 -5.24 -6.63
C GLN A 42 0.38 -6.22 -6.68
N ILE A 43 0.63 -7.53 -6.62
CA ILE A 43 -0.41 -8.58 -6.60
C ILE A 43 -0.98 -8.75 -5.19
N TRP A 44 -0.10 -8.69 -4.21
CA TRP A 44 -0.47 -8.84 -2.82
C TRP A 44 -0.54 -7.43 -2.24
N GLU A 45 -1.76 -6.90 -2.12
CA GLU A 45 -2.01 -5.72 -1.27
C GLU A 45 -1.26 -5.97 0.04
N THR A 46 -0.20 -5.21 0.22
CA THR A 46 0.62 -5.27 1.42
C THR A 46 0.03 -4.18 2.29
N ASP A 47 -0.46 -4.55 3.47
CA ASP A 47 -1.00 -3.61 4.45
C ASP A 47 0.09 -2.70 5.08
N GLU A 48 1.18 -2.41 4.36
CA GLU A 48 2.24 -1.46 4.74
C GLU A 48 2.29 -0.29 3.73
N PRO A 49 2.72 0.91 4.17
CA PRO A 49 2.02 2.17 3.96
C PRO A 49 2.30 2.85 2.61
N GLU A 50 2.05 2.16 1.48
CA GLU A 50 2.02 2.81 0.15
C GLU A 50 1.16 4.08 0.14
N GLN A 51 0.12 4.10 0.97
CA GLN A 51 -0.75 5.25 1.14
C GLN A 51 -0.03 6.45 1.79
N GLU A 52 0.90 6.26 2.74
CA GLU A 52 1.71 7.37 3.28
C GLU A 52 2.74 7.87 2.27
N TRP A 53 3.39 6.98 1.52
CA TRP A 53 4.40 7.38 0.54
C TRP A 53 3.82 8.12 -0.67
N ALA A 54 2.53 7.96 -0.97
CA ALA A 54 1.85 8.63 -2.08
C ALA A 54 1.35 10.05 -1.73
N VAL A 55 1.20 10.37 -0.44
CA VAL A 55 0.76 11.71 0.00
C VAL A 55 1.92 12.69 -0.04
N GLU A 56 1.67 13.88 -0.60
CA GLU A 56 2.62 14.98 -0.62
C GLU A 56 2.45 15.89 0.60
N ARG A 57 1.23 16.41 0.84
CA ARG A 57 0.90 17.25 1.99
C ARG A 57 -0.60 17.38 2.19
N ILE A 58 -1.02 17.92 3.34
CA ILE A 58 -2.37 18.46 3.55
C ILE A 58 -2.35 19.95 3.21
N GLU A 59 -3.26 20.40 2.35
CA GLU A 59 -3.36 21.81 1.96
C GLU A 59 -4.28 22.60 2.89
N SER A 60 -5.41 22.03 3.27
CA SER A 60 -6.40 22.70 4.13
C SER A 60 -7.32 21.69 4.81
N HIS A 61 -8.07 22.16 5.80
CA HIS A 61 -9.15 21.41 6.43
C HIS A 61 -10.39 22.27 6.64
N VAL A 62 -11.54 21.62 6.77
CA VAL A 62 -12.82 22.23 7.14
C VAL A 62 -13.46 21.42 8.25
N GLY A 63 -14.26 22.08 9.09
CA GLY A 63 -14.86 21.46 10.27
C GLY A 63 -13.91 21.44 11.46
N ALA A 64 -14.25 20.65 12.48
CA ALA A 64 -13.49 20.59 13.72
C ALA A 64 -13.56 19.19 14.34
N LYS A 65 -12.49 18.84 15.08
CA LYS A 65 -12.36 17.55 15.80
C LYS A 65 -12.60 16.37 14.85
N GLU A 66 -13.40 15.40 15.28
CA GLU A 66 -13.70 14.16 14.56
C GLU A 66 -14.48 14.38 13.25
N ASN A 67 -15.19 15.50 13.14
CA ASN A 67 -15.96 15.87 11.95
C ASN A 67 -15.13 16.67 10.93
N ALA A 68 -13.84 16.88 11.21
CA ALA A 68 -12.96 17.58 10.28
C ALA A 68 -12.72 16.75 9.02
N VAL A 69 -12.69 17.43 7.89
CA VAL A 69 -12.36 16.87 6.58
C VAL A 69 -11.16 17.63 6.04
N PHE A 70 -10.18 16.89 5.52
CA PHE A 70 -8.89 17.41 5.11
C PHE A 70 -8.69 17.21 3.62
N LYS A 71 -8.15 18.23 2.96
CA LYS A 71 -7.75 18.18 1.57
C LYS A 71 -6.31 17.69 1.47
N VAL A 72 -6.17 16.45 1.02
CA VAL A 72 -4.88 15.77 0.83
C VAL A 72 -4.44 15.98 -0.61
N ILE A 73 -3.18 16.40 -0.78
CA ILE A 73 -2.50 16.52 -2.07
C ILE A 73 -1.63 15.28 -2.26
N TRP A 74 -1.80 14.60 -3.39
CA TRP A 74 -1.00 13.45 -3.78
C TRP A 74 0.24 13.89 -4.54
N LYS A 75 1.30 13.07 -4.53
CA LYS A 75 2.51 13.31 -5.33
C LYS A 75 2.25 13.33 -6.84
N SER A 76 1.12 12.79 -7.31
CA SER A 76 0.68 12.91 -8.71
C SER A 76 0.19 14.31 -9.07
N GLY A 77 -0.05 15.18 -8.08
CA GLY A 77 -0.66 16.50 -8.24
C GLY A 77 -2.18 16.51 -8.06
N ASP A 78 -2.83 15.34 -7.99
CA ASP A 78 -4.26 15.26 -7.70
C ASP A 78 -4.56 15.64 -6.25
N SER A 79 -5.83 15.96 -5.97
CA SER A 79 -6.28 16.23 -4.59
C SER A 79 -7.57 15.50 -4.25
N THR A 80 -7.72 15.10 -2.99
CA THR A 80 -8.91 14.39 -2.49
C THR A 80 -9.23 14.81 -1.06
N TRP A 81 -10.52 14.80 -0.70
CA TRP A 81 -10.97 15.11 0.65
C TRP A 81 -11.21 13.84 1.47
N PHE A 82 -10.65 13.78 2.68
CA PHE A 82 -10.83 12.66 3.60
C PHE A 82 -11.28 13.11 4.99
N PRO A 83 -12.16 12.35 5.67
CA PRO A 83 -12.49 12.59 7.07
C PRO A 83 -11.32 12.24 7.99
N TYR A 84 -11.24 12.89 9.15
CA TYR A 84 -10.17 12.71 10.15
C TYR A 84 -9.82 11.24 10.42
N HIS A 85 -10.82 10.38 10.70
CA HIS A 85 -10.57 8.98 11.03
C HIS A 85 -9.82 8.19 9.94
N LYS A 86 -9.98 8.56 8.66
CA LYS A 86 -9.29 7.91 7.55
C LYS A 86 -7.83 8.30 7.42
N ILE A 87 -7.42 9.44 7.95
CA ILE A 87 -6.06 9.97 7.80
C ILE A 87 -5.33 10.15 9.14
N SER A 88 -5.99 9.82 10.26
CA SER A 88 -5.47 9.94 11.62
C SER A 88 -4.18 9.16 11.88
N HIS A 89 -3.87 8.16 11.04
CA HIS A 89 -2.66 7.36 11.11
C HIS A 89 -1.51 7.92 10.25
N LEU A 90 -1.76 8.91 9.38
CA LEU A 90 -0.76 9.42 8.45
C LEU A 90 0.15 10.44 9.14
N THR A 91 1.47 10.24 9.07
CA THR A 91 2.48 11.18 9.58
C THR A 91 2.33 12.60 9.02
N VAL A 92 1.76 12.75 7.82
CA VAL A 92 1.51 14.06 7.18
C VAL A 92 0.49 14.90 7.97
N LEU A 93 -0.39 14.26 8.74
CA LEU A 93 -1.33 14.96 9.59
C LEU A 93 -0.63 15.67 10.76
N ASP A 94 0.36 15.01 11.37
CA ASP A 94 1.17 15.61 12.44
C ASP A 94 1.94 16.82 11.92
N GLN A 95 2.58 16.70 10.74
CA GLN A 95 3.29 17.80 10.09
C GLN A 95 2.36 18.99 9.81
N TYR A 96 1.11 18.71 9.44
CA TYR A 96 0.11 19.76 9.21
C TYR A 96 -0.27 20.49 10.51
N PHE A 97 -0.47 19.76 11.61
CA PHE A 97 -0.74 20.38 12.91
C PHE A 97 0.46 21.17 13.45
N GLU A 98 1.68 20.65 13.29
CA GLU A 98 2.90 21.37 13.60
C GLU A 98 3.01 22.69 12.83
N ALA A 99 2.68 22.68 11.53
CA ALA A 99 2.67 23.90 10.70
C ALA A 99 1.60 24.91 11.13
N LEU A 100 0.50 24.45 11.72
CA LEU A 100 -0.55 25.30 12.32
C LEU A 100 -0.23 25.74 13.76
N GLY A 101 0.77 25.13 14.40
CA GLY A 101 1.15 25.39 15.79
C GLY A 101 0.17 24.81 16.81
N VAL A 102 -0.48 23.69 16.49
CA VAL A 102 -1.45 22.99 17.35
C VAL A 102 -0.93 21.62 17.77
#